data_AF-A0A0C1CR10-F1
#
_entry.id   AF-A0A0C1CR10-F1
#
_cell.length_a   1.000
_cell.length_b   1.000
_cell.length_c   1.000
_cell.angle_alpha   90.00
_cell.angle_beta   90.00
_cell.angle_gamma   90.00
#
_symmetry.space_group_name_H-M   'P 1'
#
loop_
_entity.id
_entity.type
_entity.pdbx_description
1 polymer ?
#
loop_
_entity_poly.entity_id
_entity_poly.type
_entity_poly.pdbx_seq_one_letter_code
_entity_poly.pdbx_strand_id
1 'polypeptide(L)'
;MKKLILLIALLVSSFTQAQFRPEQLKSLTQAQANSFANDVATNAKTQWEFVQAKESLNGDYYIVSYSSGEKTFKIVFNVFYEGQNKALEIVGTKTYRFYEVWGSYLDLFPTWKKVFRPDAELEKTVDDFNSQELINRPAKINFKLKGSDDEWHITNWS
;
A
#
# COMPACT_ATOMS: atom_id res chain seq x y z
N MET A 1 -1.25 -44.64 22.22
CA MET A 1 -0.44 -43.49 21.77
C MET A 1 -0.51 -43.28 20.25
N LYS A 2 -1.72 -43.20 19.65
CA LYS A 2 -1.90 -42.96 18.20
C LYS A 2 -2.88 -41.81 17.89
N LYS A 3 -3.46 -41.17 18.92
CA LYS A 3 -4.42 -40.06 18.78
C LYS A 3 -3.86 -38.68 19.12
N LEU A 4 -2.61 -38.61 19.62
CA LEU A 4 -2.00 -37.34 20.05
C LEU A 4 -1.11 -36.69 18.97
N ILE A 5 -0.80 -37.41 17.88
CA ILE A 5 0.09 -36.91 16.83
C ILE A 5 -0.69 -36.12 15.75
N LEU A 6 -2.01 -36.28 15.67
CA LEU A 6 -2.82 -35.60 14.65
C LEU A 6 -3.20 -34.14 14.99
N LEU A 7 -3.03 -33.68 16.24
CA LEU A 7 -3.44 -32.32 16.64
C LEU A 7 -2.34 -31.25 16.47
N ILE A 8 -1.08 -31.65 16.27
CA ILE A 8 0.03 -30.70 16.07
C ILE A 8 0.18 -30.33 14.58
N ALA A 9 -0.40 -31.12 13.67
CA ALA A 9 -0.34 -30.86 12.22
C ALA A 9 -1.34 -29.82 11.70
N LEU A 10 -2.24 -29.29 12.55
CA LEU A 10 -3.30 -28.36 12.13
C LEU A 10 -3.14 -26.91 12.63
N LEU A 11 -2.11 -26.60 13.41
CA LEU A 11 -1.88 -25.24 13.96
C LEU A 11 -0.82 -24.44 13.20
N VAL A 12 -0.25 -25.00 12.13
CA VAL A 12 0.56 -24.27 11.16
C VAL A 12 -0.26 -24.14 9.87
N SER A 13 -1.51 -23.69 9.98
CA SER A 13 -2.16 -23.03 8.85
C SER A 13 -1.46 -21.70 8.67
N SER A 14 -0.32 -21.77 7.99
CA SER A 14 0.46 -20.67 7.47
C SER A 14 -0.49 -19.58 6.98
N PHE A 15 -0.67 -18.54 7.78
CA PHE A 15 -1.08 -17.26 7.25
C PHE A 15 0.11 -16.76 6.42
N THR A 16 0.30 -17.37 5.26
CA THR A 16 1.02 -16.75 4.16
C THR A 16 0.13 -15.58 3.77
N GLN A 17 0.20 -14.48 4.52
CA GLN A 17 -0.31 -13.21 4.05
C GLN A 17 0.46 -12.98 2.76
N ALA A 18 -0.24 -13.11 1.63
CA ALA A 18 0.35 -12.82 0.34
C ALA A 18 0.90 -11.40 0.42
N GLN A 19 2.23 -11.26 0.44
CA GLN A 19 2.85 -9.96 0.49
C GLN A 19 2.44 -9.23 -0.79
N PHE A 20 1.90 -8.01 -0.63
CA PHE A 20 1.61 -7.16 -1.78
C PHE A 20 2.86 -7.02 -2.63
N ARG A 21 2.70 -7.23 -3.94
CA ARG A 21 3.71 -6.91 -4.94
C ARG A 21 3.39 -5.57 -5.59
N PRO A 22 4.40 -4.78 -5.99
CA PRO A 22 4.21 -3.49 -6.63
C PRO A 22 3.25 -3.53 -7.84
N GLU A 23 3.26 -4.61 -8.62
CA GLU A 23 2.38 -4.81 -9.78
C GLU A 23 0.90 -4.82 -9.40
N GLN A 24 0.56 -5.39 -8.24
CA GLN A 24 -0.82 -5.54 -7.78
C GLN A 24 -1.44 -4.18 -7.44
N LEU A 25 -0.63 -3.19 -7.04
CA LEU A 25 -1.09 -1.86 -6.62
C LEU A 25 -1.64 -1.00 -7.78
N LYS A 26 -1.60 -1.50 -9.01
CA LYS A 26 -2.11 -0.81 -10.21
C LYS A 26 -3.61 -0.97 -10.44
N SER A 27 -4.19 -2.07 -9.95
CA SER A 27 -5.62 -2.38 -10.04
C SER A 27 -5.99 -3.24 -8.85
N LEU A 28 -6.75 -2.67 -7.91
CA LEU A 28 -7.18 -3.28 -6.68
C LEU A 28 -8.71 -3.25 -6.61
N THR A 29 -9.31 -4.28 -6.02
CA THR A 29 -10.66 -4.17 -5.46
C THR A 29 -10.64 -3.25 -4.23
N GLN A 30 -11.80 -2.76 -3.81
CA GLN A 30 -11.90 -1.94 -2.59
C GLN A 30 -11.39 -2.69 -1.35
N ALA A 31 -11.66 -3.99 -1.25
CA ALA A 31 -11.18 -4.84 -0.17
C ALA A 31 -9.65 -4.95 -0.15
N GLN A 32 -9.02 -5.07 -1.33
CA GLN A 32 -7.56 -5.08 -1.43
C GLN A 32 -6.95 -3.70 -1.13
N ALA A 33 -7.60 -2.60 -1.55
CA ALA A 33 -7.17 -1.26 -1.19
C ALA A 33 -7.20 -1.04 0.33
N ASN A 34 -8.27 -1.46 1.00
CA ASN A 34 -8.36 -1.44 2.46
C ASN A 34 -7.28 -2.31 3.11
N SER A 35 -7.07 -3.54 2.60
CA SER A 35 -6.03 -4.43 3.13
C SER A 35 -4.63 -3.83 2.96
N PHE A 36 -4.33 -3.22 1.82
CA PHE A 36 -3.04 -2.55 1.61
C PHE A 36 -2.89 -1.36 2.56
N ALA A 37 -3.90 -0.50 2.70
CA ALA A 37 -3.86 0.62 3.63
C ALA A 37 -3.66 0.15 5.08
N ASN A 38 -4.34 -0.93 5.49
CA ASN A 38 -4.19 -1.52 6.83
C ASN A 38 -2.78 -2.06 7.03
N ASP A 39 -2.20 -2.72 6.02
CA ASP A 39 -0.83 -3.21 6.07
C ASP A 39 0.16 -2.06 6.23
N VAL A 40 -0.03 -0.96 5.47
CA VAL A 40 0.81 0.25 5.59
C VAL A 40 0.75 0.81 7.01
N ALA A 41 -0.46 0.99 7.55
CA ALA A 41 -0.67 1.52 8.89
C ALA A 41 -0.13 0.58 10.00
N THR A 42 -0.25 -0.73 9.82
CA THR A 42 0.22 -1.74 10.79
C THR A 42 1.74 -1.88 10.81
N ASN A 43 2.41 -1.70 9.66
CA ASN A 43 3.87 -1.77 9.60
C ASN A 43 4.55 -0.46 10.07
N ALA A 44 3.79 0.63 10.21
CA ALA A 44 4.33 1.91 10.65
C ALA A 44 4.89 1.85 12.09
N LYS A 45 5.79 2.78 12.41
CA LYS A 45 6.32 2.93 13.78
C LYS A 45 5.24 3.47 14.72
N THR A 46 4.44 4.41 14.24
CA THR A 46 3.32 4.99 14.96
C THR A 46 2.15 4.00 15.00
N GLN A 47 1.51 3.86 16.16
CA GLN A 47 0.27 3.10 16.27
C GLN A 47 -0.89 3.93 15.73
N TRP A 48 -1.33 3.59 14.52
CA TRP A 48 -2.41 4.25 13.81
C TRP A 48 -3.74 3.51 14.04
N GLU A 49 -4.77 4.25 14.40
CA GLU A 49 -6.14 3.72 14.54
C GLU A 49 -6.97 4.07 13.32
N PHE A 50 -7.70 3.10 12.79
CA PHE A 50 -8.57 3.33 11.64
C PHE A 50 -9.68 4.32 12.00
N VAL A 51 -9.87 5.32 11.15
CA VAL A 51 -10.92 6.34 11.30
C VAL A 51 -12.04 6.08 10.30
N GLN A 52 -11.72 6.06 9.00
CA GLN A 52 -12.70 5.91 7.94
C GLN A 52 -12.04 5.51 6.62
N ALA A 53 -12.84 4.96 5.71
CA ALA A 53 -12.50 4.82 4.31
C ALA A 53 -13.65 5.34 3.45
N LYS A 54 -13.37 6.28 2.55
CA LYS A 54 -14.42 6.89 1.70
C LYS A 54 -13.88 7.40 0.38
N GLU A 55 -14.75 7.46 -0.62
CA GLU A 55 -14.46 8.18 -1.87
C GLU A 55 -14.54 9.71 -1.65
N SER A 56 -13.76 10.46 -2.41
CA SER A 56 -13.84 11.93 -2.48
C SER A 56 -15.15 12.37 -3.13
N LEU A 57 -15.53 13.65 -2.95
CA LEU A 57 -16.81 14.17 -3.45
C LEU A 57 -16.96 14.06 -4.98
N ASN A 58 -15.86 14.20 -5.71
CA ASN A 58 -15.79 14.03 -7.17
C ASN A 58 -15.65 12.56 -7.60
N GLY A 59 -15.43 11.63 -6.66
CA GLY A 59 -15.25 10.20 -6.95
C GLY A 59 -13.90 9.82 -7.55
N ASP A 60 -12.96 10.76 -7.69
CA ASP A 60 -11.64 10.51 -8.31
C ASP A 60 -10.69 9.78 -7.36
N TYR A 61 -10.91 9.89 -6.04
CA TYR A 61 -10.05 9.29 -5.03
C TYR A 61 -10.84 8.44 -4.05
N TYR A 62 -10.18 7.40 -3.56
CA TYR A 62 -10.58 6.64 -2.38
C TYR A 62 -9.51 6.82 -1.32
N ILE A 63 -9.92 7.26 -0.13
CA ILE A 63 -9.01 7.68 0.94
C ILE A 63 -9.30 6.84 2.17
N VAL A 64 -8.27 6.10 2.63
CA VAL A 64 -8.30 5.39 3.91
C VAL A 64 -7.54 6.23 4.93
N SER A 65 -8.22 6.63 5.99
CA SER A 65 -7.71 7.55 7.00
C SER A 65 -7.53 6.87 8.34
N TYR A 66 -6.43 7.20 9.02
CA TYR A 66 -6.09 6.78 10.37
C TYR A 66 -5.72 7.99 11.23
N SER A 67 -5.76 7.82 12.55
CA SER A 67 -5.34 8.84 13.51
C SER A 67 -4.50 8.26 14.65
N SER A 68 -3.68 9.12 15.25
CA SER A 68 -2.94 8.84 16.48
C SER A 68 -2.77 10.15 17.24
N GLY A 69 -3.57 10.35 18.29
CA GLY A 69 -3.75 11.67 18.92
C GLY A 69 -4.28 12.69 17.91
N GLU A 70 -3.60 13.83 17.76
CA GLU A 70 -3.97 14.90 16.82
C GLU A 70 -3.44 14.69 15.39
N LYS A 71 -2.65 13.63 15.16
CA LYS A 71 -2.05 13.35 13.85
C LYS A 71 -2.98 12.53 12.98
N THR A 72 -2.93 12.76 11.67
CA THR A 72 -3.65 11.97 10.66
C THR A 72 -2.69 11.29 9.71
N PHE A 73 -3.03 10.08 9.29
CA PHE A 73 -2.28 9.30 8.31
C PHE A 73 -3.24 8.80 7.23
N LYS A 74 -2.95 9.12 5.96
CA LYS A 74 -3.88 8.89 4.86
C LYS A 74 -3.20 8.12 3.75
N ILE A 75 -3.86 7.06 3.29
CA ILE A 75 -3.48 6.28 2.11
C ILE A 75 -4.50 6.58 1.03
N VAL A 76 -4.03 7.11 -0.08
CA VAL A 76 -4.85 7.60 -1.19
C VAL A 76 -4.74 6.65 -2.37
N PHE A 77 -5.87 6.38 -3.00
CA PHE A 77 -5.99 5.59 -4.20
C PHE A 77 -6.73 6.39 -5.26
N ASN A 78 -6.26 6.36 -6.51
CA ASN A 78 -7.04 6.82 -7.66
C ASN A 78 -8.16 5.82 -7.95
N VAL A 79 -9.36 6.31 -8.20
CA VAL A 79 -10.51 5.52 -8.65
C VAL A 79 -10.58 5.58 -10.16
N PHE A 80 -10.70 4.44 -10.82
CA PHE A 80 -10.88 4.38 -12.28
C PHE A 80 -11.73 3.18 -12.68
N TYR A 81 -12.18 3.18 -13.93
CA TYR A 81 -13.04 2.13 -14.47
C TYR A 81 -12.28 1.32 -15.52
N GLU A 82 -11.81 0.14 -15.13
CA GLU A 82 -11.05 -0.75 -16.01
C GLU A 82 -11.96 -1.31 -17.12
N GLY A 83 -11.49 -1.23 -18.37
CA GLY A 83 -12.26 -1.63 -19.54
C GLY A 83 -13.36 -0.64 -19.96
N GLN A 84 -13.43 0.56 -19.37
CA GLN A 84 -14.38 1.58 -19.79
C GLN A 84 -14.13 2.01 -21.25
N ASN A 85 -15.20 2.15 -22.03
CA ASN A 85 -15.19 2.79 -23.34
C ASN A 85 -16.42 3.67 -23.50
N LYS A 86 -16.22 4.99 -23.34
CA LYS A 86 -17.31 5.97 -23.40
C LYS A 86 -17.99 6.04 -24.78
N ALA A 87 -17.24 5.83 -25.86
CA ALA A 87 -17.79 5.86 -27.22
C ALA A 87 -18.69 4.65 -27.52
N LEU A 88 -18.48 3.54 -26.81
CA LEU A 88 -19.28 2.31 -26.92
C LEU A 88 -20.27 2.15 -25.75
N GLU A 89 -20.42 3.17 -24.90
CA GLU A 89 -21.26 3.12 -23.70
C GLU A 89 -20.92 1.97 -22.72
N ILE A 90 -19.67 1.48 -22.76
CA ILE A 90 -19.18 0.47 -21.82
C ILE A 90 -18.70 1.16 -20.55
N VAL A 91 -19.38 0.90 -19.43
CA VAL A 91 -19.10 1.56 -18.13
C VAL A 91 -17.75 1.15 -17.54
N GLY A 92 -17.33 -0.12 -17.72
CA GLY A 92 -16.13 -0.70 -17.10
C GLY A 92 -16.34 -1.14 -15.65
N THR A 93 -15.30 -1.71 -15.04
CA THR A 93 -15.31 -2.17 -13.64
C THR A 93 -14.57 -1.17 -12.76
N LYS A 94 -15.23 -0.65 -11.72
CA LYS A 94 -14.59 0.25 -10.75
C LYS A 94 -13.43 -0.48 -10.05
N THR A 95 -12.25 0.14 -10.06
CA THR A 95 -11.02 -0.35 -9.47
C THR A 95 -10.22 0.80 -8.87
N TYR A 96 -9.25 0.46 -8.02
CA TYR A 96 -8.46 1.39 -7.24
C TYR A 96 -6.97 1.19 -7.53
N ARG A 97 -6.25 2.28 -7.81
CA ARG A 97 -4.79 2.28 -7.95
C ARG A 97 -4.19 3.01 -6.78
N PHE A 98 -3.23 2.40 -6.07
CA PHE A 98 -2.50 3.14 -5.03
C PHE A 98 -1.84 4.37 -5.64
N TYR A 99 -2.12 5.54 -5.06
CA TYR A 99 -1.63 6.81 -5.54
C TYR A 99 -0.48 7.29 -4.64
N GLU A 100 -0.75 7.50 -3.36
CA GLU A 100 0.25 8.00 -2.43
C GLU A 100 -0.09 7.71 -0.96
N VAL A 101 0.94 7.74 -0.13
CA VAL A 101 0.84 7.89 1.32
C VAL A 101 1.96 8.82 1.77
N TRP A 102 1.68 9.69 2.73
CA TRP A 102 2.67 10.58 3.33
C TRP A 102 2.67 10.48 4.85
N GLY A 103 3.82 10.76 5.46
CA GLY A 103 4.03 10.68 6.90
C GLY A 103 5.51 10.76 7.25
N SER A 104 5.87 10.32 8.46
CA SER A 104 7.28 10.28 8.86
C SER A 104 8.04 9.18 8.10
N TYR A 105 9.34 9.39 7.87
CA TYR A 105 10.19 8.37 7.24
C TYR A 105 10.07 6.99 7.92
N LEU A 106 10.05 6.98 9.26
CA LEU A 106 10.00 5.76 10.05
C LEU A 106 8.64 5.05 9.98
N ASP A 107 7.56 5.77 9.65
CA ASP A 107 6.26 5.15 9.39
C ASP A 107 6.20 4.51 7.99
N LEU A 108 6.89 5.11 7.02
CA LEU A 108 6.83 4.66 5.63
C LEU A 108 7.87 3.58 5.30
N PHE A 109 9.07 3.66 5.87
CA PHE A 109 10.19 2.79 5.54
C PHE A 109 9.89 1.29 5.70
N PRO A 110 9.19 0.81 6.76
CA PRO A 110 8.86 -0.60 6.89
C PRO A 110 8.04 -1.13 5.70
N THR A 111 7.08 -0.34 5.22
CA THR A 111 6.30 -0.67 4.02
C THR A 111 7.16 -0.59 2.76
N TRP A 112 7.98 0.46 2.63
CA TRP A 112 8.91 0.61 1.51
C TRP A 112 9.79 -0.62 1.34
N LYS A 113 10.42 -1.06 2.43
CA LYS A 113 11.26 -2.25 2.47
C LYS A 113 10.47 -3.52 2.17
N LYS A 114 9.31 -3.71 2.80
CA LYS A 114 8.51 -4.94 2.65
C LYS A 114 7.96 -5.13 1.24
N VAL A 115 7.51 -4.06 0.59
CA VAL A 115 6.71 -4.14 -0.65
C VAL A 115 7.50 -3.74 -1.89
N PHE A 116 8.34 -2.70 -1.80
CA PHE A 116 8.93 -2.07 -2.99
C PHE A 116 10.42 -2.37 -3.14
N ARG A 117 11.20 -2.33 -2.05
CA ARG A 117 12.65 -2.52 -2.05
C ARG A 117 13.12 -3.39 -0.87
N PRO A 118 13.04 -4.73 -0.97
CA PRO A 118 13.45 -5.64 0.10
C PRO A 118 14.92 -5.50 0.54
N ASP A 119 15.76 -5.00 -0.37
CA ASP A 119 17.18 -4.70 -0.19
C ASP A 119 17.44 -3.34 0.49
N ALA A 120 16.41 -2.51 0.71
CA ALA A 120 16.58 -1.19 1.32
C ALA A 120 17.13 -1.28 2.76
N GLU A 121 18.04 -0.36 3.06
CA GLU A 121 18.67 -0.20 4.37
C GLU A 121 18.20 1.10 5.02
N LEU A 122 17.83 1.04 6.30
CA LEU A 122 17.14 2.12 6.99
C LEU A 122 17.93 3.45 6.96
N GLU A 123 19.22 3.43 7.29
CA GLU A 123 20.01 4.67 7.29
C GLU A 123 20.36 5.15 5.87
N LYS A 124 20.69 4.22 4.96
CA LYS A 124 21.13 4.59 3.61
C LYS A 124 20.00 5.17 2.76
N THR A 125 18.77 4.69 2.92
CA THR A 125 17.65 5.09 2.07
C THR A 125 17.22 6.53 2.24
N VAL A 126 17.63 7.20 3.32
CA VAL A 126 17.40 8.63 3.51
C VAL A 126 18.11 9.46 2.43
N ASP A 127 19.32 9.07 2.01
CA ASP A 127 20.17 9.88 1.12
C ASP A 127 20.48 9.20 -0.23
N ASP A 128 20.28 7.89 -0.35
CA ASP A 128 20.53 7.15 -1.59
C ASP A 128 19.29 7.12 -2.51
N PHE A 129 19.31 7.98 -3.53
CA PHE A 129 18.29 8.03 -4.58
C PHE A 129 18.01 6.68 -5.24
N ASN A 130 19.01 5.80 -5.38
CA ASN A 130 18.78 4.51 -6.00
C ASN A 130 17.92 3.60 -5.14
N SER A 131 18.11 3.62 -3.82
CA SER A 131 17.26 2.87 -2.88
C SER A 131 15.86 3.48 -2.66
N GLN A 132 15.67 4.74 -3.06
CA GLN A 132 14.40 5.46 -2.99
C GLN A 132 13.46 5.21 -4.17
N GLU A 133 13.92 4.56 -5.23
CA GLU A 133 13.13 4.35 -6.44
C GLU A 133 12.92 2.86 -6.74
N LEU A 134 11.74 2.52 -7.27
CA LEU A 134 11.47 1.25 -7.90
C LEU A 134 10.91 1.53 -9.29
N ILE A 135 11.74 1.29 -10.31
CA ILE A 135 11.35 1.44 -11.72
C ILE A 135 11.41 0.08 -12.41
N ASN A 136 10.28 -0.38 -12.95
CA ASN A 136 10.19 -1.55 -13.81
C ASN A 136 9.42 -1.16 -15.08
N ARG A 137 10.17 -0.87 -16.15
CA ARG A 137 9.61 -0.41 -17.42
C ARG A 137 8.70 -1.47 -18.09
N PRO A 138 9.09 -2.75 -18.19
CA PRO A 138 8.19 -3.79 -18.71
C PRO A 138 6.84 -3.86 -18.00
N ALA A 139 6.84 -3.76 -16.66
CA ALA A 139 5.60 -3.78 -15.87
C ALA A 139 4.86 -2.43 -15.83
N LYS A 140 5.45 -1.37 -16.40
CA LYS A 140 5.02 0.03 -16.30
C LYS A 140 4.78 0.41 -14.84
N ILE A 141 5.83 0.26 -14.04
CA ILE A 141 5.84 0.58 -12.61
C ILE A 141 6.92 1.61 -12.35
N ASN A 142 6.56 2.63 -11.59
CA ASN A 142 7.42 3.66 -11.04
C ASN A 142 6.88 4.06 -9.66
N PHE A 143 7.51 3.56 -8.60
CA PHE A 143 7.23 3.99 -7.22
C PHE A 143 8.44 4.70 -6.66
N LYS A 144 8.19 5.69 -5.79
CA LYS A 144 9.25 6.46 -5.16
C LYS A 144 8.96 6.72 -3.70
N LEU A 145 9.93 6.46 -2.83
CA LEU A 145 9.99 6.97 -1.46
C LEU A 145 10.84 8.24 -1.45
N LYS A 146 10.25 9.41 -1.24
CA LYS A 146 10.98 10.68 -1.21
C LYS A 146 10.41 11.59 -0.15
N GLY A 147 11.26 12.35 0.52
CA GLY A 147 10.86 13.37 1.49
C GLY A 147 11.96 14.39 1.72
N SER A 148 11.65 15.35 2.57
CA SER A 148 12.60 16.27 3.16
C SER A 148 12.17 16.57 4.59
N ASP A 149 13.14 16.64 5.51
CA ASP A 149 12.91 16.94 6.92
C ASP A 149 11.87 16.00 7.56
N ASP A 150 10.68 16.51 7.83
CA ASP A 150 9.65 15.86 8.64
C ASP A 150 8.58 15.11 7.82
N GLU A 151 8.56 15.25 6.50
CA GLU A 151 7.55 14.65 5.65
C GLU A 151 8.15 13.85 4.50
N TRP A 152 7.72 12.59 4.41
CA TRP A 152 8.08 11.63 3.40
C TRP A 152 6.85 11.11 2.71
N HIS A 153 7.02 10.68 1.47
CA HIS A 153 5.97 10.23 0.58
C HIS A 153 6.38 8.92 -0.07
N ILE A 154 5.49 7.92 -0.10
CA ILE A 154 5.55 6.84 -1.08
C ILE A 154 4.53 7.18 -2.16
N THR A 155 4.98 7.44 -3.38
CA THR A 155 4.11 7.85 -4.49
C THR A 155 4.20 6.89 -5.66
N ASN A 156 3.07 6.67 -6.33
CA ASN A 156 2.97 5.98 -7.61
C ASN A 156 3.01 6.98 -8.77
N TRP A 157 4.06 6.91 -9.59
CA TRP A 157 4.28 7.75 -10.77
C TRP A 157 3.95 7.01 -12.09
N SER A 158 3.20 5.90 -12.00
CA SER A 158 2.90 4.98 -13.13
C SER A 158 1.60 5.29 -13.87
#